data_AF-A0A0P4ZF64-F1
#
_entry.id   AF-A0A0P4ZF64-F1
#
_cell.length_a   1.000
_cell.length_b   1.000
_cell.length_c   1.000
_cell.angle_alpha   90.00
_cell.angle_beta   90.00
_cell.angle_gamma   90.00
#
_symmetry.space_group_name_H-M   'P 1'
#
loop_
_entity.id
_entity.type
_entity.pdbx_description
1 polymer ?
#
loop_
_entity_poly.entity_id
_entity_poly.type
_entity_poly.pdbx_seq_one_letter_code
_entity_poly.pdbx_strand_id
1 'polypeptide(L)'
;MLWRIFASVTFGKLLFIPSYRSTDFEVHRNWLAITHSLPLNKWYIDDTSQWTLDYPPLFAWFEYILSWGALLFDPEMLKVNNLNYASQNTILFQRISVILTDIVYALGVQKCLYSFGNNQGGKVQKDAEKWFSSSTILAFLLLCNVGLFMVDHIHFQYNGFLTGILLLSVGSILQKENLKAAFWFSILLNLKHIYLYIAPVYAVYLLRSYCFDIQKSKMTFHFKRLIKLGVIVVTTFGFTYGPFVSQLQQVLSRLFPFENRGLCHAYWAPNFWALYNIVDKILAFLGHKLGWIDPLSKVTASMTGGLVQEFEHAILPSIGPKTTLVFTILAILPAVVILLKQPNQPRVFIRAIVLCAFASFLFGWHVHEKAILIVITPLTLLAVSSQEDCRLFMLLSITGHVSLFPLLFTPFENVLKIVVVLTYSLASYSFLSALHYDPKSKGTLLKFRSWERFFLYGLGFVALFESCIHSMVDPSGRLPFLPLMIMSVYCAVGIIYVWFSFVIGSLKTEKKISKQK
;
A
#
# COMPACT_ATOMS: atom_id res chain seq x y z
N MET A 1 2.38 26.14 -1.78
CA MET A 1 1.12 25.45 -1.40
C MET A 1 1.40 24.12 -0.74
N LEU A 2 2.14 23.20 -1.39
CA LEU A 2 2.54 21.90 -0.82
C LEU A 2 3.02 21.98 0.64
N TRP A 3 4.03 22.80 0.94
CA TRP A 3 4.57 22.89 2.30
C TRP A 3 3.60 23.49 3.33
N ARG A 4 2.63 24.31 2.89
CA ARG A 4 1.57 24.81 3.77
C ARG A 4 0.59 23.69 4.12
N ILE A 5 0.17 22.89 3.13
CA ILE A 5 -0.66 21.70 3.34
C ILE A 5 0.07 20.72 4.26
N PHE A 6 1.34 20.44 3.98
CA PHE A 6 2.17 19.55 4.80
C PHE A 6 2.23 20.04 6.25
N ALA A 7 2.57 21.31 6.48
CA ALA A 7 2.62 21.87 7.83
C ALA A 7 1.27 21.74 8.56
N SER A 8 0.16 22.09 7.91
CA SER A 8 -1.19 21.97 8.49
C SER A 8 -1.54 20.52 8.86
N VAL A 9 -1.24 19.57 7.98
CA VAL A 9 -1.47 18.14 8.24
C VAL A 9 -0.57 17.64 9.38
N THR A 10 0.69 18.05 9.41
CA THR A 10 1.63 17.71 10.48
C THR A 10 1.16 18.24 11.84
N PHE A 11 0.68 19.48 11.92
CA PHE A 11 0.08 20.01 13.16
C PHE A 11 -1.16 19.21 13.58
N GLY A 12 -2.00 18.81 12.63
CA GLY A 12 -3.14 17.93 12.90
C GLY A 12 -2.71 16.59 13.50
N LYS A 13 -1.65 15.96 12.98
CA LYS A 13 -1.12 14.67 13.47
C LYS A 13 -0.66 14.73 14.92
N LEU A 14 -0.12 15.86 15.38
CA LEU A 14 0.31 16.02 16.78
C LEU A 14 -0.84 15.84 17.78
N LEU A 15 -2.07 16.18 17.39
CA LEU A 15 -3.26 15.99 18.24
C LEU A 15 -3.60 14.52 18.49
N PHE A 16 -3.06 13.61 17.67
CA PHE A 16 -3.34 12.16 17.73
C PHE A 16 -2.21 11.35 18.38
N ILE A 17 -1.21 12.00 18.99
CA ILE A 17 -0.18 11.32 19.81
C ILE A 17 -0.80 10.34 20.84
N PRO A 18 -1.85 10.70 21.60
CA PRO A 18 -2.42 9.81 22.62
C PRO A 18 -3.39 8.74 22.07
N SER A 19 -3.57 8.65 20.75
CA SER A 19 -4.49 7.68 20.13
C SER A 19 -4.03 6.23 20.30
N TYR A 20 -4.96 5.30 20.06
CA TYR A 20 -4.72 3.86 19.98
C TYR A 20 -3.46 3.50 19.18
N ARG A 21 -2.81 2.38 19.53
CA ARG A 21 -1.63 1.83 18.86
C ARG A 21 -1.77 0.31 18.74
N SER A 22 -1.31 -0.26 17.64
CA SER A 22 -1.36 -1.71 17.42
C SER A 22 -0.15 -2.43 18.01
N THR A 23 -0.10 -3.75 17.81
CA THR A 23 1.08 -4.59 18.11
C THR A 23 2.32 -4.14 17.35
N ASP A 24 2.18 -3.45 16.21
CA ASP A 24 3.32 -2.94 15.43
C ASP A 24 4.15 -1.91 16.24
N PHE A 25 3.55 -1.24 17.23
CA PHE A 25 4.25 -0.38 18.16
C PHE A 25 5.35 -1.13 18.92
N GLU A 26 4.99 -2.30 19.45
CA GLU A 26 5.90 -3.18 20.18
C GLU A 26 6.91 -3.85 19.24
N VAL A 27 6.52 -4.18 18.00
CA VAL A 27 7.43 -4.68 16.95
C VAL A 27 8.57 -3.69 16.73
N HIS A 28 8.24 -2.43 16.44
CA HIS A 28 9.25 -1.39 16.21
C HIS A 28 10.03 -1.03 17.48
N ARG A 29 9.40 -1.07 18.66
CA ARG A 29 10.11 -0.90 19.95
C ARG A 29 11.18 -1.97 20.12
N ASN A 30 10.84 -3.22 19.83
CA ASN A 30 11.77 -4.34 19.87
C ASN A 30 12.89 -4.21 18.83
N TRP A 31 12.59 -3.75 17.62
CA TRP A 31 13.62 -3.54 16.59
C TRP A 31 14.62 -2.44 16.95
N LEU A 32 14.16 -1.34 17.57
CA LEU A 32 15.04 -0.33 18.16
C LEU A 32 15.97 -0.95 19.21
N ALA A 33 15.43 -1.78 20.10
CA ALA A 33 16.21 -2.45 21.15
C ALA A 33 17.25 -3.44 20.56
N ILE A 34 16.87 -4.27 19.61
CA ILE A 34 17.76 -5.23 18.93
C ILE A 34 18.91 -4.49 18.26
N THR A 35 18.58 -3.47 17.46
CA THR A 35 19.58 -2.77 16.65
C THR A 35 20.53 -1.93 17.49
N HIS A 36 20.06 -1.35 18.59
CA HIS A 36 20.88 -0.57 19.51
C HIS A 36 21.79 -1.42 20.39
N SER A 37 21.22 -2.46 21.01
CA SER A 37 21.82 -3.13 22.17
C SER A 37 22.57 -4.40 21.81
N LEU A 38 22.34 -4.97 20.63
CA LEU A 38 23.02 -6.20 20.19
C LEU A 38 24.08 -5.93 19.12
N PRO A 39 25.16 -6.73 19.09
CA PRO A 39 26.11 -6.69 17.99
C PRO A 39 25.43 -7.10 16.68
N LEU A 40 25.96 -6.59 15.56
CA LEU A 40 25.36 -6.74 14.22
C LEU A 40 25.10 -8.21 13.83
N ASN A 41 25.97 -9.12 14.24
CA ASN A 41 25.85 -10.56 13.98
C ASN A 41 24.68 -11.23 14.72
N LYS A 42 23.96 -10.52 15.61
CA LYS A 42 22.79 -11.03 16.33
C LYS A 42 21.47 -10.42 15.85
N TRP A 43 21.48 -9.38 15.02
CA TRP A 43 20.26 -8.63 14.66
C TRP A 43 19.14 -9.49 14.05
N TYR A 44 19.48 -10.47 13.21
CA TYR A 44 18.49 -11.37 12.59
C TYR A 44 18.41 -12.76 13.24
N ILE A 45 19.31 -13.02 14.19
CA ILE A 45 19.37 -14.28 14.94
C ILE A 45 18.49 -14.18 16.17
N ASP A 46 18.48 -13.03 16.86
CA ASP A 46 17.69 -12.82 18.08
C ASP A 46 16.22 -13.22 17.89
N ASP A 47 15.74 -14.00 18.86
CA ASP A 47 14.38 -14.52 18.97
C ASP A 47 13.81 -14.33 20.39
N THR A 48 14.43 -13.44 21.18
CA THR A 48 13.99 -13.10 22.55
C THR A 48 12.52 -12.68 22.58
N SER A 49 12.08 -11.98 21.52
CA SER A 49 10.69 -11.66 21.25
C SER A 49 10.18 -12.42 20.03
N GLN A 50 8.88 -12.74 20.02
CA GLN A 50 8.21 -13.22 18.80
C GLN A 50 8.27 -12.18 17.65
N TRP A 51 8.46 -10.90 17.98
CA TRP A 51 8.56 -9.79 17.03
C TRP A 51 10.00 -9.62 16.51
N THR A 52 10.49 -10.65 15.85
CA THR A 52 11.85 -10.64 15.28
C THR A 52 11.98 -9.67 14.11
N LEU A 53 13.20 -9.27 13.78
CA LEU A 53 13.46 -8.37 12.66
C LEU A 53 13.15 -9.08 11.32
N ASP A 54 12.09 -8.64 10.63
CA ASP A 54 11.59 -9.26 9.39
C ASP A 54 11.69 -8.35 8.14
N TYR A 55 12.22 -7.13 8.29
CA TYR A 55 12.49 -6.21 7.19
C TYR A 55 13.94 -6.34 6.68
N PRO A 56 14.22 -5.95 5.42
CA PRO A 56 15.57 -6.06 4.88
C PRO A 56 16.58 -5.13 5.59
N PRO A 57 17.89 -5.39 5.45
CA PRO A 57 18.93 -4.76 6.29
C PRO A 57 18.96 -3.24 6.31
N LEU A 58 18.57 -2.55 5.23
CA LEU A 58 18.56 -1.07 5.24
C LEU A 58 17.50 -0.53 6.20
N PHE A 59 16.41 -1.26 6.44
CA PHE A 59 15.43 -0.86 7.45
C PHE A 59 15.96 -1.11 8.87
N ALA A 60 16.71 -2.20 9.09
CA ALA A 60 17.40 -2.42 10.36
C ALA A 60 18.41 -1.28 10.66
N TRP A 61 19.14 -0.82 9.64
CA TRP A 61 19.99 0.37 9.77
C TRP A 61 19.21 1.65 10.06
N PHE A 62 18.01 1.79 9.49
CA PHE A 62 17.12 2.90 9.80
C PHE A 62 16.67 2.87 11.28
N GLU A 63 16.25 1.71 11.80
CA GLU A 63 15.93 1.52 13.22
C GLU A 63 17.14 1.79 14.12
N TYR A 64 18.34 1.34 13.71
CA TYR A 64 19.57 1.66 14.42
C TYR A 64 19.80 3.16 14.54
N ILE A 65 19.63 3.92 13.45
CA ILE A 65 19.77 5.39 13.47
C ILE A 65 18.72 6.02 14.40
N LEU A 66 17.46 5.57 14.32
CA LEU A 66 16.41 6.06 15.21
C LEU A 66 16.70 5.75 16.69
N SER A 67 17.31 4.60 16.98
CA SER A 67 17.58 4.17 18.36
C SER A 67 18.47 5.14 19.15
N TRP A 68 19.33 5.89 18.47
CA TRP A 68 20.12 6.94 19.11
C TRP A 68 19.28 8.13 19.57
N GLY A 69 18.23 8.48 18.82
CA GLY A 69 17.22 9.42 19.28
C GLY A 69 16.39 8.83 20.42
N ALA A 70 16.02 7.55 20.32
CA ALA A 70 15.24 6.84 21.33
C ALA A 70 15.93 6.86 22.71
N LEU A 71 17.26 6.68 22.72
CA LEU A 71 18.08 6.71 23.93
C LEU A 71 17.94 8.01 24.71
N LEU A 72 17.74 9.14 24.02
CA LEU A 72 17.55 10.45 24.65
C LEU A 72 16.17 10.61 25.29
N PHE A 73 15.16 9.90 24.78
CA PHE A 73 13.79 9.96 25.30
C PHE A 73 13.60 9.02 26.48
N ASP A 74 14.05 7.77 26.32
CA ASP A 74 13.87 6.72 27.32
C ASP A 74 14.77 5.51 27.04
N PRO A 75 15.89 5.36 27.78
CA PRO A 75 16.80 4.22 27.65
C PRO A 75 16.18 2.85 27.90
N GLU A 76 15.10 2.76 28.68
CA GLU A 76 14.47 1.48 29.03
C GLU A 76 13.80 0.82 27.83
N MET A 77 13.39 1.59 26.83
CA MET A 77 12.81 1.05 25.60
C MET A 77 13.80 0.25 24.76
N LEU A 78 15.11 0.48 24.96
CA LEU A 78 16.20 -0.15 24.21
C LEU A 78 16.69 -1.46 24.85
N LYS A 79 16.11 -1.87 25.98
CA LYS A 79 16.38 -3.17 26.59
C LYS A 79 15.62 -4.27 25.85
N VAL A 80 16.35 -5.21 25.24
CA VAL A 80 15.79 -6.32 24.44
C VAL A 80 14.77 -7.14 25.24
N ASN A 81 15.07 -7.45 26.50
CA ASN A 81 14.19 -8.25 27.38
C ASN A 81 12.95 -7.49 27.91
N ASN A 82 12.85 -6.18 27.67
CA ASN A 82 11.78 -5.35 28.23
C ASN A 82 10.52 -5.41 27.37
N LEU A 83 9.95 -6.61 27.24
CA LEU A 83 8.83 -6.93 26.35
C LEU A 83 7.57 -6.13 26.70
N ASN A 84 6.86 -5.67 25.68
CA ASN A 84 5.65 -4.83 25.78
C ASN A 84 5.86 -3.50 26.54
N TYR A 85 7.10 -3.03 26.66
CA TYR A 85 7.42 -1.78 27.35
C TYR A 85 6.94 -0.54 26.58
N ALA A 86 6.31 0.37 27.31
CA ALA A 86 5.69 1.54 26.72
C ALA A 86 5.46 2.68 27.71
N SER A 87 6.52 3.39 28.08
CA SER A 87 6.39 4.65 28.82
C SER A 87 5.75 5.75 27.96
N GLN A 88 5.35 6.85 28.60
CA GLN A 88 4.88 8.05 27.87
C GLN A 88 5.95 8.62 26.94
N ASN A 89 7.23 8.58 27.34
CA ASN A 89 8.34 9.03 26.51
C ASN A 89 8.59 8.10 25.32
N THR A 90 8.42 6.79 25.50
CA THR A 90 8.47 5.80 24.40
C THR A 90 7.37 6.07 23.38
N ILE A 91 6.13 6.32 23.84
CA ILE A 91 5.00 6.69 22.98
C ILE A 91 5.32 7.96 22.21
N LEU A 92 5.77 8.99 22.91
CA LEU A 92 6.08 10.29 22.32
C LEU A 92 7.18 10.16 21.25
N PHE A 93 8.28 9.47 21.58
CA PHE A 93 9.39 9.24 20.66
C PHE A 93 8.92 8.57 19.37
N GLN A 94 8.24 7.43 19.49
CA GLN A 94 7.77 6.66 18.34
C GLN A 94 6.77 7.46 17.48
N ARG A 95 5.85 8.20 18.09
CA ARG A 95 4.92 9.06 17.32
C ARG A 95 5.65 10.17 16.58
N ILE A 96 6.62 10.81 17.23
CA ILE A 96 7.45 11.86 16.62
C ILE A 96 8.31 11.28 15.50
N SER A 97 8.91 10.11 15.66
CA SER A 97 9.77 9.51 14.62
C SER A 97 8.99 9.27 13.33
N VAL A 98 7.77 8.72 13.41
CA VAL A 98 6.91 8.54 12.24
C VAL A 98 6.58 9.89 11.59
N ILE A 99 6.16 10.90 12.36
CA ILE A 99 5.86 12.25 11.86
C ILE A 99 7.08 12.91 11.20
N LEU A 100 8.27 12.77 11.79
CA LEU A 100 9.51 13.32 11.22
C LEU A 100 9.84 12.68 9.87
N THR A 101 9.65 11.37 9.74
CA THR A 101 9.91 10.69 8.47
C THR A 101 8.93 11.04 7.35
N ASP A 102 7.77 11.64 7.65
CA ASP A 102 6.86 12.17 6.64
C ASP A 102 7.49 13.28 5.77
N ILE A 103 8.58 13.90 6.21
CA ILE A 103 9.34 14.83 5.38
C ILE A 103 9.78 14.13 4.08
N VAL A 104 10.18 12.86 4.15
CA VAL A 104 10.54 12.05 2.97
C VAL A 104 9.33 11.84 2.07
N TYR A 105 8.14 11.63 2.66
CA TYR A 105 6.89 11.55 1.91
C TYR A 105 6.60 12.87 1.18
N ALA A 106 6.70 14.00 1.86
CA ALA A 106 6.49 15.33 1.28
C ALA A 106 7.47 15.63 0.14
N LEU A 107 8.75 15.24 0.29
CA LEU A 107 9.76 15.35 -0.78
C LEU A 107 9.41 14.48 -1.99
N GLY A 108 8.93 13.26 -1.77
CA GLY A 108 8.43 12.38 -2.83
C GLY A 108 7.24 12.98 -3.58
N VAL A 109 6.25 13.51 -2.84
CA VAL A 109 5.12 14.25 -3.43
C VAL A 109 5.63 15.43 -4.26
N GLN A 110 6.51 16.26 -3.71
CA GLN A 110 7.10 17.41 -4.41
C GLN A 110 7.80 17.01 -5.71
N LYS A 111 8.57 15.91 -5.69
CA LYS A 111 9.25 15.37 -6.87
C LYS A 111 8.26 14.98 -7.97
N CYS A 112 7.14 14.35 -7.61
CA CYS A 112 6.07 14.07 -8.56
C CYS A 112 5.44 15.35 -9.11
N LEU A 113 5.12 16.34 -8.26
CA LEU A 113 4.46 17.58 -8.67
C LEU A 113 5.26 18.41 -9.69
N TYR A 114 6.59 18.43 -9.60
CA TYR A 114 7.41 19.16 -10.59
C TYR A 114 7.16 18.70 -12.04
N SER A 115 6.78 17.44 -12.23
CA SER A 115 6.46 16.89 -13.54
C SER A 115 5.08 17.31 -14.05
N PHE A 116 4.17 17.68 -13.14
CA PHE A 116 2.83 18.16 -13.48
C PHE A 116 2.79 19.70 -13.63
N GLY A 117 3.68 20.42 -12.95
CA GLY A 117 3.77 21.89 -13.02
C GLY A 117 4.43 22.44 -14.30
N ASN A 118 5.40 21.73 -14.89
CA ASN A 118 6.15 22.23 -16.06
C ASN A 118 5.38 22.18 -17.40
N ASN A 119 4.19 21.60 -17.45
CA ASN A 119 3.38 21.54 -18.68
C ASN A 119 2.39 22.70 -18.85
N GLN A 120 2.29 23.63 -17.89
CA GLN A 120 1.47 24.83 -18.02
C GLN A 120 2.35 26.06 -18.23
N GLY A 121 2.67 26.32 -19.50
CA GLY A 121 3.25 27.59 -19.90
C GLY A 121 2.26 28.73 -19.67
N GLY A 122 2.69 29.72 -18.88
CA GLY A 122 2.22 31.11 -18.96
C GLY A 122 0.79 31.41 -18.49
N LYS A 123 0.65 31.78 -17.21
CA LYS A 123 -0.02 33.01 -16.73
C LYS A 123 0.06 33.09 -15.21
N VAL A 124 0.32 34.28 -14.66
CA VAL A 124 0.26 34.55 -13.22
C VAL A 124 -1.19 34.37 -12.78
N GLN A 125 -1.44 33.32 -12.00
CA GLN A 125 -2.78 32.93 -11.60
C GLN A 125 -3.11 33.49 -10.21
N LYS A 126 -4.32 34.03 -10.01
CA LYS A 126 -4.79 34.60 -8.74
C LYS A 126 -4.75 33.54 -7.63
N ASP A 127 -4.54 33.94 -6.37
CA ASP A 127 -4.36 33.00 -5.24
C ASP A 127 -5.53 32.02 -5.02
N ALA A 128 -6.77 32.43 -5.33
CA ALA A 128 -7.95 31.55 -5.25
C ALA A 128 -7.93 30.43 -6.33
N GLU A 129 -7.46 30.72 -7.54
CA GLU A 129 -7.33 29.74 -8.63
C GLU A 129 -6.18 28.74 -8.38
N LYS A 130 -5.19 29.14 -7.58
CA LYS A 130 -4.04 28.30 -7.21
C LYS A 130 -4.41 27.06 -6.39
N TRP A 131 -5.48 27.14 -5.58
CA TRP A 131 -6.01 26.00 -4.81
C TRP A 131 -6.64 24.93 -5.70
N PHE A 132 -7.21 25.32 -6.84
CA PHE A 132 -7.85 24.41 -7.80
C PHE A 132 -6.91 23.95 -8.92
N SER A 133 -5.63 24.31 -8.88
CA SER A 133 -4.65 23.76 -9.83
C SER A 133 -4.48 22.25 -9.62
N SER A 134 -4.25 21.50 -10.71
CA SER A 134 -4.03 20.05 -10.65
C SER A 134 -2.90 19.66 -9.69
N SER A 135 -1.85 20.49 -9.59
CA SER A 135 -0.72 20.27 -8.70
C SER A 135 -1.09 20.46 -7.22
N THR A 136 -1.90 21.47 -6.88
CA THR A 136 -2.37 21.66 -5.50
C THR A 136 -3.34 20.56 -5.09
N ILE A 137 -4.28 20.19 -5.96
CA ILE A 137 -5.22 19.10 -5.72
C ILE A 137 -4.46 17.78 -5.51
N LEU A 138 -3.48 17.49 -6.37
CA LEU A 138 -2.64 16.30 -6.21
C LEU A 138 -1.85 16.32 -4.88
N ALA A 139 -1.31 17.48 -4.50
CA ALA A 139 -0.65 17.64 -3.21
C ALA A 139 -1.60 17.35 -2.04
N PHE A 140 -2.83 17.87 -2.10
CA PHE A 140 -3.85 17.61 -1.09
C PHE A 140 -4.20 16.12 -1.01
N LEU A 141 -4.53 15.48 -2.13
CA LEU A 141 -4.91 14.05 -2.17
C LEU A 141 -3.80 13.15 -1.60
N LEU A 142 -2.54 13.45 -1.90
CA LEU A 142 -1.40 12.67 -1.41
C LEU A 142 -1.09 12.96 0.06
N LEU A 143 -0.94 14.23 0.45
CA LEU A 143 -0.53 14.59 1.82
C LEU A 143 -1.63 14.37 2.86
N CYS A 144 -2.89 14.54 2.47
CA CYS A 144 -4.05 14.29 3.33
C CYS A 144 -4.57 12.85 3.18
N ASN A 145 -3.82 11.92 2.58
CA ASN A 145 -4.27 10.55 2.37
C ASN A 145 -4.64 9.89 3.71
N VAL A 146 -5.94 9.68 3.90
CA VAL A 146 -6.50 9.23 5.17
C VAL A 146 -6.11 7.79 5.52
N GLY A 147 -5.82 6.96 4.52
CA GLY A 147 -5.34 5.60 4.74
C GLY A 147 -3.95 5.57 5.35
N LEU A 148 -3.01 6.36 4.81
CA LEU A 148 -1.70 6.54 5.43
C LEU A 148 -1.83 7.17 6.82
N PHE A 149 -2.76 8.13 6.98
CA PHE A 149 -3.02 8.71 8.29
C PHE A 149 -3.42 7.67 9.36
N MET A 150 -4.41 6.83 9.04
CA MET A 150 -4.89 5.78 9.95
C MET A 150 -3.82 4.73 10.24
N VAL A 151 -3.08 4.30 9.22
CA VAL A 151 -2.11 3.20 9.36
C VAL A 151 -0.82 3.65 10.05
N ASP A 152 -0.32 4.85 9.75
CA ASP A 152 0.97 5.28 10.28
C ASP A 152 0.84 6.01 11.62
N HIS A 153 -0.13 6.92 11.76
CA HIS A 153 -0.21 7.82 12.92
C HIS A 153 -1.21 7.40 14.00
N ILE A 154 -2.08 6.43 13.71
CA ILE A 154 -2.94 5.79 14.70
C ILE A 154 -2.43 4.36 14.91
N HIS A 155 -2.60 3.48 13.93
CA HIS A 155 -2.20 2.07 14.04
C HIS A 155 -0.71 1.85 14.33
N PHE A 156 0.18 2.76 13.88
CA PHE A 156 1.63 2.78 14.05
C PHE A 156 2.43 1.98 13.01
N GLN A 157 2.87 2.64 11.94
CA GLN A 157 3.75 2.10 10.90
C GLN A 157 4.54 3.22 10.19
N TYR A 158 5.57 2.86 9.43
CA TYR A 158 6.38 3.80 8.61
C TYR A 158 6.05 3.72 7.10
N ASN A 159 4.78 3.55 6.69
CA ASN A 159 4.47 3.37 5.27
C ASN A 159 4.59 4.67 4.46
N GLY A 160 4.33 5.83 5.07
CA GLY A 160 4.46 7.14 4.46
C GLY A 160 5.90 7.41 4.04
N PHE A 161 6.86 7.11 4.94
CA PHE A 161 8.29 7.12 4.64
C PHE A 161 8.64 6.28 3.39
N LEU A 162 8.25 5.01 3.39
CA LEU A 162 8.53 4.08 2.29
C LEU A 162 7.84 4.51 0.99
N THR A 163 6.60 4.96 1.09
CA THR A 163 5.84 5.50 -0.04
C THR A 163 6.47 6.79 -0.56
N GLY A 164 7.10 7.59 0.29
CA GLY A 164 7.88 8.76 -0.09
C GLY A 164 9.06 8.40 -0.98
N ILE A 165 9.79 7.35 -0.63
CA ILE A 165 10.91 6.83 -1.45
C ILE A 165 10.39 6.27 -2.77
N LEU A 166 9.25 5.57 -2.77
CA LEU A 166 8.57 5.16 -4.01
C LEU A 166 8.25 6.37 -4.89
N LEU A 167 7.68 7.45 -4.32
CA LEU A 167 7.34 8.66 -5.07
C LEU A 167 8.58 9.44 -5.55
N LEU A 168 9.69 9.45 -4.80
CA LEU A 168 10.98 9.97 -5.28
C LEU A 168 11.45 9.22 -6.53
N SER A 169 11.32 7.89 -6.52
CA SER A 169 11.64 7.04 -7.66
C SER A 169 10.71 7.31 -8.86
N VAL A 170 9.39 7.28 -8.64
CA VAL A 170 8.39 7.54 -9.68
C VAL A 170 8.53 8.95 -10.26
N GLY A 171 8.71 9.96 -9.40
CA GLY A 171 8.96 11.33 -9.81
C GLY A 171 10.25 11.50 -10.62
N SER A 172 11.28 10.70 -10.33
CA SER A 172 12.50 10.67 -11.14
C SER A 172 12.24 10.09 -12.54
N ILE A 173 11.41 9.03 -12.68
CA ILE A 173 10.98 8.52 -13.99
C ILE A 173 10.15 9.58 -14.75
N LEU A 174 9.23 10.26 -14.08
CA LEU A 174 8.44 11.34 -14.68
C LEU A 174 9.33 12.46 -15.24
N GLN A 175 10.46 12.75 -14.58
CA GLN A 175 11.46 13.73 -15.01
C GLN A 175 12.54 13.14 -15.95
N LYS A 176 12.39 11.88 -16.38
CA LYS A 176 13.35 11.14 -17.22
C LYS A 176 14.75 10.95 -16.60
N GLU A 177 14.86 11.05 -15.28
CA GLU A 177 16.09 10.82 -14.52
C GLU A 177 16.24 9.33 -14.16
N ASN A 178 16.39 8.48 -15.17
CA ASN A 178 16.34 7.01 -15.05
C ASN A 178 17.31 6.42 -14.01
N LEU A 179 18.52 6.96 -13.89
CA LEU A 179 19.51 6.48 -12.90
C LEU A 179 19.08 6.81 -11.46
N LYS A 180 18.52 8.00 -11.22
CA LYS A 180 18.01 8.38 -9.88
C LYS A 180 16.80 7.53 -9.51
N ALA A 181 15.94 7.23 -10.48
CA ALA A 181 14.82 6.31 -10.27
C ALA A 181 15.31 4.91 -9.86
N ALA A 182 16.29 4.35 -10.58
CA ALA A 182 16.88 3.06 -10.25
C ALA A 182 17.49 3.05 -8.84
N PHE A 183 18.19 4.13 -8.46
CA PHE A 183 18.76 4.30 -7.13
C PHE A 183 17.70 4.31 -6.04
N TRP A 184 16.69 5.19 -6.14
CA TRP A 184 15.61 5.27 -5.14
C TRP A 184 14.80 3.97 -5.03
N PHE A 185 14.52 3.31 -6.16
CA PHE A 185 13.82 2.04 -6.12
C PHE A 185 14.68 0.91 -5.51
N SER A 186 15.99 0.90 -5.77
CA SER A 186 16.91 -0.04 -5.12
C SER A 186 16.95 0.17 -3.61
N ILE A 187 16.97 1.42 -3.14
CA ILE A 187 16.86 1.76 -1.72
C ILE A 187 15.54 1.25 -1.14
N LEU A 188 14.42 1.46 -1.83
CA LEU A 188 13.10 1.01 -1.39
C LEU A 188 13.03 -0.52 -1.21
N LEU A 189 13.57 -1.30 -2.16
CA LEU A 189 13.61 -2.76 -2.05
C LEU A 189 14.42 -3.24 -0.84
N ASN A 190 15.46 -2.49 -0.47
CA ASN A 190 16.28 -2.76 0.71
C ASN A 190 15.64 -2.27 2.02
N LEU A 191 14.58 -1.45 1.95
CA LEU A 191 13.81 -1.02 3.12
C LEU A 191 12.56 -1.88 3.36
N LYS A 192 11.89 -2.35 2.31
CA LYS A 192 10.75 -3.27 2.46
C LYS A 192 10.60 -4.14 1.21
N HIS A 193 10.68 -5.46 1.41
CA HIS A 193 10.66 -6.43 0.31
C HIS A 193 9.29 -6.53 -0.40
N ILE A 194 8.20 -6.02 0.18
CA ILE A 194 6.88 -5.98 -0.46
C ILE A 194 6.88 -5.24 -1.81
N TYR A 195 7.81 -4.30 -2.02
CA TYR A 195 7.92 -3.58 -3.30
C TYR A 195 8.55 -4.43 -4.42
N LEU A 196 9.02 -5.66 -4.12
CA LEU A 196 9.53 -6.60 -5.12
C LEU A 196 8.49 -6.92 -6.20
N TYR A 197 7.19 -6.91 -5.86
CA TYR A 197 6.12 -7.10 -6.82
C TYR A 197 6.05 -6.02 -7.92
N ILE A 198 6.58 -4.83 -7.66
CA ILE A 198 6.63 -3.72 -8.62
C ILE A 198 7.95 -3.74 -9.42
N ALA A 199 8.95 -4.51 -8.99
CA ALA A 199 10.26 -4.57 -9.65
C ALA A 199 10.21 -4.99 -11.14
N PRO A 200 9.34 -5.92 -11.60
CA PRO A 200 9.24 -6.24 -13.02
C PRO A 200 8.93 -5.02 -13.90
N VAL A 201 8.12 -4.07 -13.42
CA VAL A 201 7.80 -2.84 -14.15
C VAL A 201 9.02 -1.93 -14.27
N TYR A 202 9.79 -1.76 -13.19
CA TYR A 202 11.05 -1.01 -13.25
C TYR A 202 12.06 -1.64 -14.19
N ALA A 203 12.24 -2.96 -14.11
CA ALA A 203 13.16 -3.69 -14.96
C ALA A 203 12.81 -3.52 -16.44
N VAL A 204 11.55 -3.79 -16.81
CA VAL A 204 11.08 -3.66 -18.21
C VAL A 204 11.17 -2.21 -18.68
N TYR A 205 10.72 -1.25 -17.87
CA TYR A 205 10.75 0.17 -18.24
C TYR A 205 12.17 0.69 -18.42
N LEU A 206 13.07 0.48 -17.45
CA LEU A 206 14.45 0.98 -17.53
C LEU A 206 15.23 0.26 -18.63
N LEU A 207 15.02 -1.05 -18.82
CA LEU A 207 15.62 -1.76 -19.94
C LEU A 207 15.17 -1.12 -21.27
N ARG A 208 13.87 -0.99 -21.49
CA ARG A 208 13.33 -0.53 -22.77
C ARG A 208 13.48 0.97 -23.03
N SER A 209 13.41 1.81 -22.01
CA SER A 209 13.44 3.27 -22.16
C SER A 209 14.83 3.89 -22.00
N TYR A 210 15.71 3.26 -21.23
CA TYR A 210 17.05 3.78 -20.97
C TYR A 210 18.12 3.01 -21.73
N CYS A 211 18.08 1.67 -21.72
CA CYS A 211 19.13 0.86 -22.34
C CYS A 211 18.96 0.72 -23.86
N PHE A 212 17.73 0.78 -24.36
CA PHE A 212 17.46 0.83 -25.79
C PHE A 212 17.20 2.27 -26.24
N ASP A 213 17.77 2.64 -27.38
CA ASP A 213 17.40 3.83 -28.13
C ASP A 213 16.66 3.41 -29.40
N ILE A 214 15.59 4.13 -29.75
CA ILE A 214 14.76 3.85 -30.92
C ILE A 214 14.83 5.08 -31.82
N GLN A 215 15.71 5.02 -32.82
CA GLN A 215 15.86 6.07 -33.83
C GLN A 215 15.45 5.51 -35.20
N LYS A 216 14.50 6.18 -35.88
CA LYS A 216 14.05 5.84 -37.25
C LYS A 216 13.81 4.33 -37.46
N SER A 217 13.07 3.68 -36.54
CA SER A 217 12.77 2.23 -36.55
C SER A 217 13.94 1.28 -36.25
N LYS A 218 15.18 1.77 -36.08
CA LYS A 218 16.31 0.96 -35.64
C LYS A 218 16.41 0.99 -34.11
N MET A 219 16.44 -0.19 -33.51
CA MET A 219 16.62 -0.37 -32.06
C MET A 219 18.09 -0.64 -31.76
N THR A 220 18.75 0.26 -31.04
CA THR A 220 20.15 0.10 -30.63
C THR A 220 20.27 -0.12 -29.14
N PHE A 221 21.00 -1.16 -28.74
CA PHE A 221 21.23 -1.50 -27.35
C PHE A 221 22.53 -0.86 -26.83
N HIS A 222 22.43 -0.12 -25.73
CA HIS A 222 23.55 0.54 -25.08
C HIS A 222 24.00 -0.23 -23.83
N PHE A 223 24.92 -1.18 -24.00
CA PHE A 223 25.42 -2.00 -22.89
C PHE A 223 26.01 -1.18 -21.73
N LYS A 224 26.70 -0.06 -22.02
CA LYS A 224 27.21 0.87 -21.00
C LYS A 224 26.11 1.43 -20.08
N ARG A 225 24.89 1.62 -20.59
CA ARG A 225 23.74 2.09 -19.79
C ARG A 225 23.21 0.99 -18.88
N LEU A 226 23.21 -0.26 -19.36
CA LEU A 226 22.87 -1.42 -18.53
C LEU A 226 23.88 -1.59 -17.37
N ILE A 227 25.19 -1.47 -17.65
CA ILE A 227 26.23 -1.51 -16.61
C ILE A 227 25.97 -0.43 -15.55
N LYS A 228 25.64 0.81 -15.94
CA LYS A 228 25.33 1.88 -14.97
C LYS A 228 24.17 1.52 -14.05
N LEU A 229 23.10 0.92 -14.58
CA LEU A 229 21.98 0.43 -13.75
C LEU A 229 22.43 -0.72 -12.83
N GLY A 230 23.18 -1.67 -13.36
CA GLY A 230 23.72 -2.80 -12.61
C GLY A 230 24.61 -2.35 -11.45
N VAL A 231 25.50 -1.39 -11.68
CA VAL A 231 26.37 -0.81 -10.64
C VAL A 231 25.52 -0.23 -9.51
N ILE A 232 24.49 0.57 -9.81
CA ILE A 232 23.61 1.15 -8.78
C ILE A 232 22.98 0.06 -7.90
N VAL A 233 22.44 -1.00 -8.52
CA VAL A 233 21.79 -2.09 -7.79
C VAL A 233 22.83 -2.85 -6.95
N VAL A 234 23.94 -3.28 -7.56
CA VAL A 234 25.00 -4.04 -6.88
C VAL A 234 25.61 -3.24 -5.73
N THR A 235 25.89 -1.94 -5.91
CA THR A 235 26.43 -1.12 -4.82
C THR A 235 25.41 -0.96 -3.71
N THR A 236 24.14 -0.69 -4.03
CA THR A 236 23.10 -0.52 -3.01
C THR A 236 22.92 -1.80 -2.19
N PHE A 237 22.77 -2.96 -2.84
CA PHE A 237 22.65 -4.25 -2.16
C PHE A 237 23.94 -4.67 -1.43
N GLY A 238 25.10 -4.35 -1.99
CA GLY A 238 26.39 -4.61 -1.35
C GLY A 238 26.57 -3.84 -0.05
N PHE A 239 26.20 -2.55 -0.02
CA PHE A 239 26.24 -1.74 1.20
C PHE A 239 25.25 -2.22 2.27
N THR A 240 24.07 -2.69 1.87
CA THR A 240 23.02 -3.09 2.81
C THR A 240 23.22 -4.50 3.36
N TYR A 241 23.47 -5.49 2.48
CA TYR A 241 23.61 -6.90 2.85
C TYR A 241 25.06 -7.30 3.17
N GLY A 242 26.07 -6.53 2.74
CA GLY A 242 27.49 -6.83 2.97
C GLY A 242 27.83 -7.13 4.44
N PRO A 243 27.40 -6.32 5.41
CA PRO A 243 27.61 -6.60 6.84
C PRO A 243 26.94 -7.88 7.35
N PHE A 244 25.94 -8.40 6.62
CA PHE A 244 25.11 -9.54 7.02
C PHE A 244 25.44 -10.82 6.25
N VAL A 245 26.52 -10.86 5.47
CA VAL A 245 26.89 -12.02 4.63
C VAL A 245 26.98 -13.33 5.44
N SER A 246 27.52 -13.28 6.66
CA SER A 246 27.64 -14.46 7.52
C SER A 246 26.30 -15.01 8.03
N GLN A 247 25.24 -14.19 8.00
CA GLN A 247 23.89 -14.55 8.44
C GLN A 247 22.86 -14.41 7.31
N LEU A 248 23.29 -14.39 6.04
CA LEU A 248 22.42 -14.08 4.90
C LEU A 248 21.25 -15.07 4.78
N GLN A 249 21.48 -16.35 5.05
CA GLN A 249 20.42 -17.38 5.04
C GLN A 249 19.35 -17.06 6.10
N GLN A 250 19.76 -16.63 7.29
CA GLN A 250 18.86 -16.23 8.36
C GLN A 250 18.10 -14.94 8.02
N VAL A 251 18.75 -13.97 7.38
CA VAL A 251 18.06 -12.78 6.87
C VAL A 251 16.96 -13.20 5.89
N LEU A 252 17.28 -14.06 4.92
CA LEU A 252 16.30 -14.50 3.92
C LEU A 252 15.12 -15.29 4.53
N SER A 253 15.36 -16.14 5.53
CA SER A 253 14.29 -16.87 6.22
C SER A 253 13.36 -15.95 7.00
N ARG A 254 13.88 -14.87 7.60
CA ARG A 254 13.09 -13.82 8.28
C ARG A 254 12.27 -12.99 7.30
N LEU A 255 12.83 -12.62 6.15
CA LEU A 255 12.15 -11.82 5.13
C LEU A 255 11.04 -12.59 4.41
N PHE A 256 11.21 -13.90 4.23
CA PHE A 256 10.27 -14.75 3.50
C PHE A 256 9.84 -15.98 4.33
N PRO A 257 9.08 -15.78 5.43
CA PRO A 257 8.70 -16.85 6.35
C PRO A 257 7.49 -17.64 5.82
N PHE A 258 7.69 -18.40 4.74
CA PHE A 258 6.61 -19.13 4.07
C PHE A 258 5.99 -20.24 4.92
N GLU A 259 6.77 -20.87 5.81
CA GLU A 259 6.36 -22.05 6.58
C GLU A 259 5.43 -21.73 7.78
N ASN A 260 5.43 -20.46 8.24
CA ASN A 260 4.69 -20.05 9.43
C ASN A 260 3.52 -19.10 9.13
N ARG A 261 3.18 -18.93 7.84
CA ARG A 261 2.19 -17.94 7.40
C ARG A 261 1.18 -18.58 6.47
N GLY A 262 -0.07 -18.73 6.92
CA GLY A 262 -1.19 -19.17 6.08
C GLY A 262 -1.61 -18.13 5.02
N LEU A 263 -2.46 -18.52 4.07
CA LEU A 263 -2.91 -17.69 2.96
C LEU A 263 -3.57 -16.37 3.41
N CYS A 264 -4.44 -16.44 4.41
CA CYS A 264 -5.12 -15.31 5.02
C CYS A 264 -4.97 -15.37 6.55
N HIS A 265 -4.80 -14.22 7.19
CA HIS A 265 -4.82 -14.07 8.65
C HIS A 265 -6.27 -13.82 9.16
N ALA A 266 -6.47 -13.61 10.46
CA ALA A 266 -7.81 -13.54 11.07
C ALA A 266 -8.74 -12.47 10.46
N TYR A 267 -8.19 -11.31 10.08
CA TYR A 267 -8.88 -10.35 9.22
C TYR A 267 -8.42 -10.56 7.78
N TRP A 268 -9.32 -10.98 6.90
CA TRP A 268 -8.97 -11.22 5.51
C TRP A 268 -8.77 -9.89 4.79
N ALA A 269 -7.61 -9.69 4.17
CA ALA A 269 -7.45 -8.59 3.23
C ALA A 269 -8.54 -8.68 2.16
N PRO A 270 -9.15 -7.55 1.74
CA PRO A 270 -10.26 -7.54 0.78
C PRO A 270 -9.76 -7.79 -0.65
N ASN A 271 -9.29 -9.01 -0.91
CA ASN A 271 -8.66 -9.44 -2.14
C ASN A 271 -9.38 -10.67 -2.73
N PHE A 272 -8.79 -11.30 -3.75
CA PHE A 272 -9.39 -12.47 -4.40
C PHE A 272 -9.59 -13.64 -3.42
N TRP A 273 -8.65 -13.83 -2.50
CA TRP A 273 -8.69 -14.93 -1.54
C TRP A 273 -9.81 -14.77 -0.51
N ALA A 274 -10.20 -13.54 -0.15
CA ALA A 274 -11.40 -13.33 0.68
C ALA A 274 -12.68 -13.86 0.01
N LEU A 275 -12.81 -13.69 -1.32
CA LEU A 275 -13.92 -14.25 -2.09
C LEU A 275 -13.83 -15.77 -2.21
N TYR A 276 -12.62 -16.30 -2.40
CA TYR A 276 -12.40 -17.74 -2.43
C TYR A 276 -12.78 -18.41 -1.10
N ASN A 277 -12.36 -17.82 0.02
CA ASN A 277 -12.63 -18.32 1.36
C ASN A 277 -14.13 -18.28 1.71
N ILE A 278 -14.86 -17.23 1.32
CA ILE A 278 -16.32 -17.19 1.58
C ILE A 278 -17.08 -18.21 0.73
N VAL A 279 -16.65 -18.46 -0.50
CA VAL A 279 -17.24 -19.52 -1.33
C VAL A 279 -17.00 -20.89 -0.69
N ASP A 280 -15.78 -21.17 -0.24
CA ASP A 280 -15.47 -22.41 0.49
C ASP A 280 -16.36 -22.59 1.73
N LYS A 281 -16.52 -21.53 2.54
CA LYS A 281 -17.41 -21.55 3.71
C LYS A 281 -18.88 -21.78 3.36
N ILE A 282 -19.39 -21.16 2.30
CA ILE A 282 -20.77 -21.35 1.84
C ILE A 282 -20.97 -22.78 1.37
N LEU A 283 -20.03 -23.31 0.59
CA LEU A 283 -20.09 -24.69 0.11
C LEU A 283 -20.02 -25.67 1.28
N ALA A 284 -19.16 -25.45 2.27
CA ALA A 284 -19.06 -26.28 3.48
C ALA A 284 -20.38 -26.32 4.25
N PHE A 285 -20.98 -25.14 4.45
CA PHE A 285 -22.29 -25.03 5.10
C PHE A 285 -23.40 -25.76 4.32
N LEU A 286 -23.46 -25.59 3.00
CA LEU A 286 -24.44 -26.26 2.15
C LEU A 286 -24.20 -27.78 2.10
N GLY A 287 -22.95 -28.23 2.03
CA GLY A 287 -22.57 -29.64 2.01
C GLY A 287 -23.00 -30.38 3.28
N HIS A 288 -22.80 -29.76 4.46
CA HIS A 288 -23.33 -30.30 5.71
C HIS A 288 -24.87 -30.32 5.73
N LYS A 289 -25.52 -29.26 5.26
CA LYS A 289 -26.99 -29.17 5.25
C LYS A 289 -27.65 -30.17 4.30
N LEU A 290 -26.98 -30.49 3.18
CA LEU A 290 -27.47 -31.42 2.14
C LEU A 290 -26.98 -32.86 2.34
N GLY A 291 -26.19 -33.15 3.38
CA GLY A 291 -25.68 -34.49 3.68
C GLY A 291 -24.59 -34.99 2.74
N TRP A 292 -23.90 -34.10 2.03
CA TRP A 292 -22.80 -34.45 1.12
C TRP A 292 -21.46 -34.63 1.82
N ILE A 293 -21.36 -34.21 3.09
CA ILE A 293 -20.14 -34.23 3.90
C ILE A 293 -20.46 -34.97 5.19
N ASP A 294 -19.64 -35.98 5.52
CA ASP A 294 -19.83 -36.77 6.72
C ASP A 294 -19.77 -35.88 7.98
N PRO A 295 -20.73 -36.00 8.92
CA PRO A 295 -20.77 -35.21 10.16
C PRO A 295 -19.52 -35.37 11.05
N LEU A 296 -18.78 -36.48 10.85
CA LEU A 296 -17.58 -36.84 11.59
C LEU A 296 -16.28 -36.30 10.97
N SER A 297 -16.33 -35.79 9.73
CA SER A 297 -15.19 -35.08 9.16
C SER A 297 -15.02 -33.77 9.93
N LYS A 298 -14.02 -33.72 10.82
CA LYS A 298 -13.61 -32.50 11.52
C LYS A 298 -12.99 -31.53 10.51
N VAL A 299 -13.80 -30.96 9.64
CA VAL A 299 -13.43 -29.79 8.89
C VAL A 299 -13.58 -28.61 9.84
N THR A 300 -12.58 -28.42 10.70
CA THR A 300 -12.49 -27.27 11.60
C THR A 300 -12.31 -26.03 10.73
N ALA A 301 -13.42 -25.44 10.28
CA ALA A 301 -13.48 -24.19 9.54
C ALA A 301 -13.19 -22.98 10.46
N SER A 302 -12.09 -23.03 11.21
CA SER A 302 -11.65 -21.94 12.09
C SER A 302 -10.76 -20.95 11.34
N MET A 303 -11.23 -20.42 10.21
CA MET A 303 -10.56 -19.31 9.51
C MET A 303 -10.62 -17.97 10.28
N THR A 304 -11.12 -18.01 11.51
CA THR A 304 -11.38 -16.86 12.37
C THR A 304 -10.78 -17.05 13.77
N GLY A 305 -10.02 -18.11 14.03
CA GLY A 305 -9.53 -18.43 15.38
C GLY A 305 -8.41 -17.54 15.95
N GLY A 306 -8.07 -16.41 15.31
CA GLY A 306 -7.03 -15.49 15.79
C GLY A 306 -5.58 -16.02 15.69
N LEU A 307 -5.37 -17.31 15.45
CA LEU A 307 -4.06 -17.93 15.29
C LEU A 307 -3.70 -18.02 13.80
N VAL A 308 -2.50 -17.54 13.45
CA VAL A 308 -1.92 -17.60 12.10
C VAL A 308 -1.35 -19.01 11.89
N GLN A 309 -2.19 -19.96 11.51
CA GLN A 309 -1.76 -21.30 11.13
C GLN A 309 -2.01 -21.55 9.64
N GLU A 310 -1.30 -22.52 9.06
CA GLU A 310 -1.60 -23.00 7.71
C GLU A 310 -2.98 -23.68 7.74
N PHE A 311 -3.95 -23.10 7.03
CA PHE A 311 -5.31 -23.62 6.96
C PHE A 311 -5.51 -24.37 5.65
N GLU A 312 -6.13 -25.53 5.73
CA GLU A 312 -6.67 -26.25 4.58
C GLU A 312 -8.11 -25.82 4.32
N HIS A 313 -8.45 -25.66 3.05
CA HIS A 313 -9.80 -25.33 2.62
C HIS A 313 -10.72 -26.55 2.81
N ALA A 314 -11.98 -26.30 3.15
CA ALA A 314 -12.95 -27.33 3.52
C ALA A 314 -13.36 -28.21 2.34
N ILE A 315 -13.59 -27.58 1.19
CA ILE A 315 -14.09 -28.23 -0.03
C ILE A 315 -13.23 -27.82 -1.21
N LEU A 316 -12.91 -26.54 -1.31
CA LEU A 316 -12.10 -26.03 -2.39
C LEU A 316 -10.64 -26.50 -2.26
N PRO A 317 -9.87 -26.59 -3.36
CA PRO A 317 -8.45 -26.94 -3.28
C PRO A 317 -7.64 -25.96 -2.44
N SER A 318 -6.86 -26.49 -1.49
CA SER A 318 -5.93 -25.68 -0.71
C SER A 318 -4.94 -24.93 -1.60
N ILE A 319 -4.87 -23.61 -1.42
CA ILE A 319 -3.99 -22.75 -2.18
C ILE A 319 -2.68 -22.59 -1.43
N GLY A 320 -1.56 -22.97 -2.05
CA GLY A 320 -0.21 -22.76 -1.52
C GLY A 320 0.54 -21.56 -2.14
N PRO A 321 1.71 -21.18 -1.61
CA PRO A 321 2.49 -20.05 -2.10
C PRO A 321 2.82 -20.13 -3.60
N LYS A 322 3.18 -21.31 -4.11
CA LYS A 322 3.47 -21.53 -5.54
C LYS A 322 2.29 -21.19 -6.44
N THR A 323 1.08 -21.57 -6.03
CA THR A 323 -0.15 -21.28 -6.77
C THR A 323 -0.39 -19.77 -6.82
N THR A 324 -0.29 -19.08 -5.67
CA THR A 324 -0.44 -17.62 -5.62
C THR A 324 0.58 -16.87 -6.48
N LEU A 325 1.82 -17.36 -6.53
CA LEU A 325 2.87 -16.81 -7.39
C LEU A 325 2.49 -16.90 -8.87
N VAL A 326 1.95 -18.04 -9.33
CA VAL A 326 1.48 -18.21 -10.71
C VAL A 326 0.37 -17.21 -11.03
N PHE A 327 -0.66 -17.09 -10.18
CA PHE A 327 -1.75 -16.13 -10.38
C PHE A 327 -1.25 -14.68 -10.40
N THR A 328 -0.31 -14.35 -9.52
CA THR A 328 0.29 -13.01 -9.47
C THR A 328 1.06 -12.70 -10.75
N ILE A 329 1.89 -13.63 -11.25
CA ILE A 329 2.63 -13.45 -12.51
C ILE A 329 1.67 -13.24 -13.67
N LEU A 330 0.61 -14.05 -13.77
CA LEU A 330 -0.41 -13.90 -14.81
C LEU A 330 -1.10 -12.53 -14.73
N ALA A 331 -1.43 -12.06 -13.52
CA ALA A 331 -2.05 -10.76 -13.30
C ALA A 331 -1.10 -9.56 -13.56
N ILE A 332 0.22 -9.78 -13.53
CA ILE A 332 1.24 -8.77 -13.90
C ILE A 332 1.37 -8.61 -15.42
N LEU A 333 1.04 -9.63 -16.22
CA LEU A 333 1.24 -9.61 -17.68
C LEU A 333 0.67 -8.36 -18.38
N PRO A 334 -0.55 -7.87 -18.08
CA PRO A 334 -1.07 -6.65 -18.71
C PRO A 334 -0.17 -5.43 -18.48
N ALA A 335 0.47 -5.31 -17.31
CA ALA A 335 1.40 -4.23 -16.99
C ALA A 335 2.66 -4.28 -17.87
N VAL A 336 3.21 -5.48 -18.06
CA VAL A 336 4.38 -5.71 -18.91
C VAL A 336 4.03 -5.43 -20.38
N VAL A 337 2.87 -5.90 -20.85
CA VAL A 337 2.42 -5.70 -22.23
C VAL A 337 2.29 -4.21 -22.57
N ILE A 338 1.64 -3.41 -21.73
CA ILE A 338 1.48 -1.97 -22.01
C ILE A 338 2.84 -1.25 -22.02
N LEU A 339 3.79 -1.65 -21.17
CA LEU A 339 5.13 -1.06 -21.13
C LEU A 339 5.95 -1.43 -22.35
N LEU A 340 5.95 -2.69 -22.76
CA LEU A 340 6.70 -3.14 -23.93
C LEU A 340 6.24 -2.45 -25.21
N LYS A 341 4.94 -2.13 -25.31
CA LYS A 341 4.39 -1.40 -26.45
C LYS A 341 4.64 0.11 -26.40
N GLN A 342 4.72 0.70 -25.21
CA GLN A 342 4.91 2.15 -25.03
C GLN A 342 6.03 2.47 -24.02
N PRO A 343 7.28 2.03 -24.27
CA PRO A 343 8.33 2.02 -23.26
C PRO A 343 8.77 3.42 -22.81
N ASN A 344 8.61 4.44 -23.66
CA ASN A 344 9.10 5.79 -23.40
C ASN A 344 8.06 6.73 -22.77
N GLN A 345 6.93 6.19 -22.29
CA GLN A 345 5.84 7.00 -21.73
C GLN A 345 5.75 6.87 -20.20
N PRO A 346 6.15 7.90 -19.43
CA PRO A 346 6.09 7.87 -17.96
C PRO A 346 4.68 7.66 -17.38
N ARG A 347 3.63 8.10 -18.09
CA ARG A 347 2.24 7.83 -17.67
C ARG A 347 1.88 6.35 -17.75
N VAL A 348 2.32 5.66 -18.80
CA VAL A 348 2.14 4.20 -18.96
C VAL A 348 2.90 3.46 -17.87
N PHE A 349 4.08 3.95 -17.50
CA PHE A 349 4.83 3.43 -16.35
C PHE A 349 4.05 3.50 -15.04
N ILE A 350 3.41 4.64 -14.72
CA ILE A 350 2.57 4.75 -13.52
C ILE A 350 1.39 3.75 -13.59
N ARG A 351 0.72 3.63 -14.74
CA ARG A 351 -0.35 2.63 -14.92
C ARG A 351 0.15 1.21 -14.68
N ALA A 352 1.35 0.90 -15.16
CA ALA A 352 1.95 -0.41 -14.97
C ALA A 352 2.32 -0.69 -13.50
N ILE A 353 2.82 0.31 -12.77
CA ILE A 353 3.01 0.20 -11.31
C ILE A 353 1.69 -0.13 -10.62
N VAL A 354 0.62 0.60 -10.93
CA VAL A 354 -0.70 0.37 -10.34
C VAL A 354 -1.21 -1.05 -10.64
N LEU A 355 -1.02 -1.54 -11.87
CA LEU A 355 -1.40 -2.91 -12.26
C LEU A 355 -0.60 -3.99 -11.50
N CYS A 356 0.72 -3.82 -11.34
CA CYS A 356 1.53 -4.73 -10.53
C CYS A 356 1.15 -4.69 -9.04
N ALA A 357 0.88 -3.50 -8.51
CA ALA A 357 0.41 -3.34 -7.14
C ALA A 357 -0.94 -4.05 -6.92
N PHE A 358 -1.87 -3.91 -7.87
CA PHE A 358 -3.12 -4.69 -7.84
C PHE A 358 -2.88 -6.19 -7.90
N ALA A 359 -2.02 -6.67 -8.81
CA ALA A 359 -1.72 -8.09 -8.94
C ALA A 359 -1.18 -8.68 -7.64
N SER A 360 -0.24 -7.97 -7.00
CA SER A 360 0.30 -8.30 -5.68
C SER A 360 -0.78 -8.34 -4.60
N PHE A 361 -1.61 -7.29 -4.52
CA PHE A 361 -2.64 -7.19 -3.50
C PHE A 361 -3.72 -8.27 -3.66
N LEU A 362 -4.14 -8.53 -4.91
CA LEU A 362 -5.23 -9.43 -5.23
C LEU A 362 -4.86 -10.90 -5.08
N PHE A 363 -3.66 -11.27 -5.55
CA PHE A 363 -3.28 -12.67 -5.72
C PHE A 363 -2.02 -13.07 -4.96
N GLY A 364 -1.42 -12.18 -4.17
CA GLY A 364 -0.23 -12.48 -3.38
C GLY A 364 -0.50 -13.46 -2.23
N TRP A 365 0.55 -14.09 -1.74
CA TRP A 365 0.53 -14.90 -0.52
C TRP A 365 0.55 -13.99 0.72
N HIS A 366 -0.31 -14.26 1.70
CA HIS A 366 -0.30 -13.59 2.99
C HIS A 366 -0.34 -12.05 2.89
N VAL A 367 -1.25 -11.54 2.07
CA VAL A 367 -1.44 -10.10 1.88
C VAL A 367 -2.26 -9.52 3.03
N HIS A 368 -1.77 -8.45 3.65
CA HIS A 368 -2.51 -7.66 4.63
C HIS A 368 -3.37 -6.58 3.97
N GLU A 369 -4.49 -6.23 4.61
CA GLU A 369 -5.41 -5.17 4.21
C GLU A 369 -4.70 -3.83 3.95
N LYS A 370 -3.68 -3.50 4.77
CA LYS A 370 -2.88 -2.27 4.70
C LYS A 370 -2.15 -2.12 3.36
N ALA A 371 -1.86 -3.22 2.66
CA ALA A 371 -1.16 -3.21 1.39
C ALA A 371 -1.95 -2.53 0.25
N ILE A 372 -3.27 -2.31 0.42
CA ILE A 372 -4.08 -1.56 -0.56
C ILE A 372 -3.54 -0.15 -0.82
N LEU A 373 -2.84 0.45 0.14
CA LEU A 373 -2.23 1.78 0.01
C LEU A 373 -1.12 1.85 -1.04
N ILE A 374 -0.47 0.71 -1.33
CA ILE A 374 0.53 0.57 -2.41
C ILE A 374 -0.15 0.71 -3.77
N VAL A 375 -1.45 0.42 -3.88
CA VAL A 375 -2.25 0.62 -5.10
C VAL A 375 -2.80 2.05 -5.18
N ILE A 376 -3.42 2.53 -4.09
CA ILE A 376 -4.12 3.82 -4.05
C ILE A 376 -3.16 4.98 -4.31
N THR A 377 -1.97 4.96 -3.69
CA THR A 377 -1.03 6.09 -3.78
C THR A 377 -0.55 6.38 -5.21
N PRO A 378 0.00 5.41 -5.98
CA PRO A 378 0.36 5.67 -7.37
C PRO A 378 -0.85 5.95 -8.27
N LEU A 379 -2.03 5.38 -7.99
CA LEU A 379 -3.25 5.70 -8.74
C LEU A 379 -3.68 7.17 -8.57
N THR A 380 -3.39 7.76 -7.41
CA THR A 380 -3.66 9.18 -7.14
C THR A 380 -2.98 10.10 -8.16
N LEU A 381 -1.78 9.74 -8.66
CA LEU A 381 -1.06 10.49 -9.70
C LEU A 381 -1.82 10.53 -11.04
N LEU A 382 -2.64 9.51 -11.32
CA LEU A 382 -3.44 9.42 -12.54
C LEU A 382 -4.81 10.11 -12.41
N ALA A 383 -5.33 10.20 -11.19
CA ALA A 383 -6.65 10.77 -10.89
C ALA A 383 -6.82 12.21 -11.37
N VAL A 384 -5.74 13.01 -11.37
CA VAL A 384 -5.78 14.40 -11.84
C VAL A 384 -5.66 14.55 -13.36
N SER A 385 -5.41 13.45 -14.10
CA SER A 385 -5.13 13.49 -15.54
C SER A 385 -6.28 13.04 -16.42
N SER A 386 -7.16 12.17 -15.93
CA SER A 386 -8.29 11.63 -16.71
C SER A 386 -9.52 11.46 -15.83
N GLN A 387 -10.69 11.77 -16.38
CA GLN A 387 -11.97 11.58 -15.70
C GLN A 387 -12.25 10.11 -15.37
N GLU A 388 -11.82 9.17 -16.22
CA GLU A 388 -12.02 7.73 -15.96
C GLU A 388 -11.10 7.24 -14.84
N ASP A 389 -9.82 7.65 -14.85
CA ASP A 389 -8.88 7.32 -13.77
C ASP A 389 -9.31 8.00 -12.45
N CYS A 390 -9.86 9.22 -12.51
CA CYS A 390 -10.46 9.91 -11.38
C CYS A 390 -11.61 9.11 -10.75
N ARG A 391 -12.55 8.65 -11.58
CA ARG A 391 -13.70 7.84 -11.15
C ARG A 391 -13.25 6.54 -10.48
N LEU A 392 -12.29 5.83 -11.10
CA LEU A 392 -11.72 4.60 -10.57
C LEU A 392 -10.92 4.84 -9.27
N PHE A 393 -10.16 5.94 -9.20
CA PHE A 393 -9.48 6.37 -7.99
C PHE A 393 -10.45 6.62 -6.85
N MET A 394 -11.53 7.38 -7.08
CA MET A 394 -12.51 7.68 -6.03
C MET A 394 -13.17 6.41 -5.50
N LEU A 395 -13.57 5.50 -6.39
CA LEU A 395 -14.14 4.22 -6.00
C LEU A 395 -13.14 3.40 -5.17
N LEU A 396 -11.90 3.24 -5.65
CA LEU A 396 -10.86 2.48 -4.95
C LEU A 396 -10.47 3.10 -3.62
N SER A 397 -10.31 4.42 -3.58
CA SER A 397 -9.91 5.15 -2.38
C SER A 397 -10.94 4.97 -1.29
N ILE A 398 -12.23 5.20 -1.58
CA ILE A 398 -13.30 5.02 -0.59
C ILE A 398 -13.35 3.56 -0.11
N THR A 399 -13.37 2.59 -1.04
CA THR A 399 -13.43 1.16 -0.68
C THR A 399 -12.21 0.72 0.12
N GLY A 400 -11.01 1.06 -0.33
CA GLY A 400 -9.76 0.66 0.31
C GLY A 400 -9.50 1.38 1.64
N HIS A 401 -10.02 2.59 1.85
CA HIS A 401 -9.95 3.27 3.15
C HIS A 401 -10.96 2.70 4.13
N VAL A 402 -12.20 2.42 3.70
CA VAL A 402 -13.22 1.76 4.53
C VAL A 402 -12.78 0.36 4.93
N SER A 403 -12.10 -0.37 4.05
CA SER A 403 -11.56 -1.70 4.39
C SER A 403 -10.42 -1.68 5.42
N LEU A 404 -9.99 -0.52 5.92
CA LEU A 404 -9.03 -0.43 7.02
C LEU A 404 -9.74 -0.22 8.37
N PHE A 405 -11.06 -0.06 8.37
CA PHE A 405 -11.83 0.25 9.57
C PHE A 405 -11.63 -0.76 10.71
N PRO A 406 -11.59 -2.08 10.44
CA PRO A 406 -11.34 -3.06 11.49
C PRO A 406 -10.03 -2.92 12.25
N LEU A 407 -9.03 -2.21 11.70
CA LEU A 407 -7.76 -1.98 12.37
C LEU A 407 -7.87 -1.00 13.56
N LEU A 408 -8.95 -0.23 13.58
CA LEU A 408 -9.22 0.86 14.51
C LEU A 408 -10.57 0.59 15.17
N PHE A 409 -10.57 -0.10 16.31
CA PHE A 409 -11.78 -0.68 16.91
C PHE A 409 -12.19 -0.05 18.25
N THR A 410 -11.35 0.80 18.84
CA THR A 410 -11.64 1.49 20.10
C THR A 410 -12.75 2.53 19.91
N PRO A 411 -13.52 2.88 20.96
CA PRO A 411 -14.70 3.75 20.81
C PRO A 411 -14.41 5.11 20.18
N PHE A 412 -13.32 5.77 20.58
CA PHE A 412 -12.91 7.05 20.01
C PHE A 412 -12.51 6.88 18.53
N GLU A 413 -11.68 5.89 18.23
CA GLU A 413 -11.19 5.62 16.89
C GLU A 413 -12.29 5.14 15.92
N ASN A 414 -13.33 4.47 16.40
CA ASN A 414 -14.51 4.11 15.61
C ASN A 414 -15.25 5.35 15.09
N VAL A 415 -15.40 6.38 15.91
CA VAL A 415 -15.98 7.66 15.46
C VAL A 415 -15.00 8.37 14.54
N LEU A 416 -13.72 8.41 14.94
CA LEU A 416 -12.67 9.09 14.20
C LEU A 416 -12.55 8.57 12.76
N LYS A 417 -12.42 7.26 12.56
CA LYS A 417 -12.21 6.62 11.24
C LYS A 417 -13.32 6.98 10.25
N ILE A 418 -14.58 7.00 10.72
CA ILE A 418 -15.74 7.40 9.91
C ILE A 418 -15.62 8.87 9.51
N VAL A 419 -15.39 9.76 10.47
CA VAL A 419 -15.30 11.20 10.23
C VAL A 419 -14.16 11.52 9.26
N VAL A 420 -12.95 11.02 9.50
CA VAL A 420 -11.79 11.36 8.66
C VAL A 420 -11.93 10.80 7.24
N VAL A 421 -12.45 9.59 7.07
CA VAL A 421 -12.64 9.01 5.73
C VAL A 421 -13.76 9.72 4.99
N LEU A 422 -14.86 10.07 5.65
CA LEU A 422 -15.95 10.83 5.05
C LEU A 422 -15.47 12.22 4.61
N THR A 423 -14.79 12.96 5.49
CA THR A 423 -14.27 14.29 5.18
C THR A 423 -13.27 14.25 4.03
N TYR A 424 -12.30 13.32 4.06
CA TYR A 424 -11.34 13.15 2.97
C TYR A 424 -12.03 12.80 1.65
N SER A 425 -13.02 11.91 1.67
CA SER A 425 -13.74 11.47 0.47
C SER A 425 -14.58 12.60 -0.14
N LEU A 426 -15.28 13.37 0.68
CA LEU A 426 -16.07 14.53 0.24
C LEU A 426 -15.18 15.65 -0.30
N ALA A 427 -14.05 15.93 0.36
CA ALA A 427 -13.08 16.91 -0.12
C ALA A 427 -12.45 16.47 -1.45
N SER A 428 -12.04 15.20 -1.55
CA SER A 428 -11.49 14.60 -2.78
C SER A 428 -12.49 14.66 -3.93
N TYR A 429 -13.75 14.29 -3.68
CA TYR A 429 -14.82 14.38 -4.66
C TYR A 429 -15.03 15.81 -5.16
N SER A 430 -15.05 16.77 -4.24
CA SER A 430 -15.25 18.20 -4.55
C SER A 430 -14.10 18.74 -5.40
N PHE A 431 -12.85 18.53 -4.97
CA PHE A 431 -11.68 19.01 -5.72
C PHE A 431 -11.55 18.36 -7.09
N LEU A 432 -11.74 17.04 -7.18
CA LEU A 432 -11.62 16.33 -8.45
C LEU A 432 -12.78 16.62 -9.40
N SER A 433 -14.00 16.80 -8.89
CA SER A 433 -15.15 17.22 -9.71
C SER A 433 -14.93 18.62 -10.27
N ALA A 434 -14.39 19.55 -9.47
CA ALA A 434 -14.03 20.89 -9.93
C ALA A 434 -12.92 20.85 -10.99
N LEU A 435 -11.90 20.00 -10.80
CA LEU A 435 -10.77 19.88 -11.74
C LEU A 435 -11.20 19.34 -13.11
N HIS A 436 -12.10 18.35 -13.14
CA HIS A 436 -12.56 17.70 -14.37
C HIS A 436 -13.87 18.30 -14.93
N TYR A 437 -14.28 19.48 -14.43
CA TYR A 437 -15.48 20.15 -14.91
C TYR A 437 -15.28 20.68 -16.33
N ASP A 438 -16.16 20.27 -17.26
CA ASP A 438 -16.20 20.81 -18.63
C ASP A 438 -17.48 21.64 -18.85
N PRO A 439 -17.36 22.98 -18.95
CA PRO A 439 -18.49 23.89 -19.18
C PRO A 439 -19.29 23.58 -20.46
N LYS A 440 -18.65 22.97 -21.47
CA LYS A 440 -19.31 22.69 -22.77
C LYS A 440 -20.21 21.46 -22.72
N SER A 441 -19.97 20.54 -21.78
CA SER A 441 -20.67 19.26 -21.69
C SER A 441 -21.99 19.30 -20.90
N LYS A 442 -22.35 20.45 -20.28
CA LYS A 442 -23.44 20.59 -19.30
C LYS A 442 -23.41 19.52 -18.17
N GLY A 443 -22.27 18.87 -17.94
CA GLY A 443 -22.08 17.81 -16.96
C GLY A 443 -21.17 18.27 -15.82
N THR A 444 -21.77 18.62 -14.68
CA THR A 444 -21.09 19.39 -13.63
C THR A 444 -20.37 18.59 -12.54
N LEU A 445 -20.49 17.26 -12.52
CA LEU A 445 -20.06 16.44 -11.39
C LEU A 445 -19.42 15.13 -11.84
N LEU A 446 -18.49 14.60 -11.04
CA LEU A 446 -17.98 13.24 -11.22
C LEU A 446 -19.15 12.25 -11.15
N LYS A 447 -19.44 11.60 -12.28
CA LYS A 447 -20.57 10.67 -12.43
C LYS A 447 -20.11 9.23 -12.24
N PHE A 448 -20.48 8.66 -11.09
CA PHE A 448 -20.45 7.22 -10.88
C PHE A 448 -21.53 6.54 -11.73
N ARG A 449 -21.25 5.32 -12.21
CA ARG A 449 -22.26 4.49 -12.89
C ARG A 449 -23.34 4.06 -11.89
N SER A 450 -24.51 3.63 -12.38
CA SER A 450 -25.64 3.30 -11.49
C SER A 450 -25.30 2.22 -10.46
N TRP A 451 -24.62 1.16 -10.88
CA TRP A 451 -24.20 0.08 -9.99
C TRP A 451 -23.09 0.54 -9.01
N GLU A 452 -22.21 1.48 -9.41
CA GLU A 452 -21.18 2.07 -8.53
C GLU A 452 -21.80 2.84 -7.38
N ARG A 453 -22.86 3.61 -7.67
CA ARG A 453 -23.62 4.32 -6.64
C ARG A 453 -24.28 3.35 -5.67
N PHE A 454 -24.93 2.31 -6.20
CA PHE A 454 -25.53 1.26 -5.37
C PHE A 454 -24.49 0.57 -4.47
N PHE A 455 -23.32 0.25 -5.03
CA PHE A 455 -22.20 -0.29 -4.27
C PHE A 455 -21.71 0.66 -3.18
N LEU A 456 -21.58 1.97 -3.45
CA LEU A 456 -21.16 2.93 -2.43
C LEU A 456 -22.20 3.09 -1.30
N TYR A 457 -23.50 3.01 -1.61
CA TYR A 457 -24.53 3.01 -0.56
C TYR A 457 -24.46 1.77 0.32
N GLY A 458 -24.28 0.58 -0.28
CA GLY A 458 -24.09 -0.64 0.49
C GLY A 458 -22.78 -0.63 1.29
N LEU A 459 -21.70 -0.04 0.76
CA LEU A 459 -20.45 0.15 1.48
C LEU A 459 -20.65 1.00 2.75
N GLY A 460 -21.44 2.08 2.64
CA GLY A 460 -21.82 2.90 3.80
C GLY A 460 -22.57 2.09 4.86
N PHE A 461 -23.50 1.23 4.45
CA PHE A 461 -24.18 0.32 5.37
C PHE A 461 -23.21 -0.69 6.02
N VAL A 462 -22.30 -1.29 5.25
CA VAL A 462 -21.30 -2.24 5.76
C VAL A 462 -20.36 -1.56 6.76
N ALA A 463 -19.95 -0.31 6.49
CA ALA A 463 -19.14 0.48 7.41
C ALA A 463 -19.86 0.75 8.74
N LEU A 464 -21.12 1.18 8.68
CA LEU A 464 -21.94 1.36 9.90
C LEU A 464 -22.18 0.03 10.62
N PHE A 465 -22.36 -1.04 9.86
CA PHE A 465 -22.57 -2.36 10.43
C PHE A 465 -21.38 -2.84 11.26
N GLU A 466 -20.18 -2.71 10.70
CA GLU A 466 -18.93 -3.01 11.39
C GLU A 466 -18.70 -2.11 12.60
N SER A 467 -18.92 -0.81 12.47
CA SER A 467 -18.51 0.16 13.48
C SER A 467 -19.47 0.29 14.66
N CYS A 468 -20.77 0.01 14.49
CA CYS A 468 -21.74 0.15 15.59
C CYS A 468 -22.91 -0.85 15.58
N ILE A 469 -23.48 -1.21 14.43
CA ILE A 469 -24.72 -2.01 14.41
C ILE A 469 -24.46 -3.44 14.92
N HIS A 470 -23.33 -4.06 14.55
CA HIS A 470 -23.02 -5.43 14.99
C HIS A 470 -22.96 -5.55 16.52
N SER A 471 -22.29 -4.62 17.20
CA SER A 471 -22.23 -4.61 18.68
C SER A 471 -23.58 -4.47 19.35
N MET A 472 -24.57 -3.88 18.66
CA MET A 472 -25.94 -3.74 19.17
C MET A 472 -26.78 -5.00 18.92
N VAL A 473 -26.54 -5.70 17.79
CA VAL A 473 -27.34 -6.86 17.36
C VAL A 473 -26.84 -8.17 17.98
N ASP A 474 -25.53 -8.34 18.17
CA ASP A 474 -24.95 -9.50 18.85
C ASP A 474 -24.12 -9.06 20.07
N PRO A 475 -24.77 -8.52 21.12
CA PRO A 475 -24.08 -8.14 22.36
C PRO A 475 -23.48 -9.35 23.08
N SER A 476 -23.97 -10.56 22.78
CA SER A 476 -23.44 -11.82 23.31
C SER A 476 -22.13 -12.29 22.66
N GLY A 477 -21.70 -11.66 21.56
CA GLY A 477 -20.45 -12.00 20.88
C GLY A 477 -20.43 -13.42 20.34
N ARG A 478 -21.56 -13.94 19.85
CA ARG A 478 -21.65 -15.28 19.23
C ARG A 478 -20.93 -15.33 17.88
N LEU A 479 -20.93 -14.23 17.13
CA LEU A 479 -20.37 -14.12 15.78
C LEU A 479 -19.35 -12.97 15.68
N PRO A 480 -18.28 -12.96 16.48
CA PRO A 480 -17.37 -11.81 16.59
C PRO A 480 -16.64 -11.47 15.29
N PHE A 481 -16.50 -12.42 14.37
CA PHE A 481 -15.80 -12.26 13.08
C PHE A 481 -16.74 -11.97 11.90
N LEU A 482 -18.06 -11.99 12.10
CA LEU A 482 -19.02 -11.68 11.05
C LEU A 482 -18.82 -10.28 10.43
N PRO A 483 -18.68 -9.17 11.19
CA PRO A 483 -18.49 -7.85 10.60
C PRO A 483 -17.18 -7.78 9.79
N LEU A 484 -16.12 -8.42 10.29
CA LEU A 484 -14.82 -8.51 9.60
C LEU A 484 -14.95 -9.23 8.26
N MET A 485 -15.65 -10.37 8.25
CA MET A 485 -15.88 -11.17 7.05
C MET A 485 -16.71 -10.40 6.01
N ILE A 486 -17.81 -9.76 6.43
CA ILE A 486 -18.66 -8.94 5.54
C ILE A 486 -17.85 -7.78 4.95
N MET A 487 -17.08 -7.06 5.78
CA MET A 487 -16.20 -5.98 5.32
C MET A 487 -15.21 -6.47 4.26
N SER A 488 -14.55 -7.60 4.52
CA SER A 488 -13.54 -8.19 3.63
C SER A 488 -14.15 -8.55 2.27
N VAL A 489 -15.26 -9.29 2.28
CA VAL A 489 -15.93 -9.79 1.08
C VAL A 489 -16.53 -8.64 0.26
N TYR A 490 -17.21 -7.70 0.92
CA TYR A 490 -17.84 -6.56 0.23
C TYR A 490 -16.79 -5.67 -0.45
N CYS A 491 -15.71 -5.35 0.27
CA CYS A 491 -14.64 -4.52 -0.27
C CYS A 491 -13.87 -5.25 -1.38
N ALA A 492 -13.68 -6.57 -1.28
CA ALA A 492 -13.02 -7.36 -2.32
C ALA A 492 -13.74 -7.27 -3.67
N VAL A 493 -15.08 -7.30 -3.67
CA VAL A 493 -15.88 -7.12 -4.90
C VAL A 493 -15.59 -5.76 -5.55
N GLY A 494 -15.57 -4.68 -4.75
CA GLY A 494 -15.26 -3.34 -5.24
C GLY A 494 -13.84 -3.22 -5.81
N ILE A 495 -12.84 -3.73 -5.09
CA ILE A 495 -11.43 -3.66 -5.49
C ILE A 495 -11.18 -4.47 -6.77
N ILE A 496 -11.73 -5.68 -6.88
CA ILE A 496 -11.62 -6.51 -8.10
C ILE A 496 -12.31 -5.84 -9.28
N TYR A 497 -13.47 -5.22 -9.06
CA TYR A 497 -14.14 -4.43 -10.10
C TYR A 497 -13.23 -3.30 -10.62
N VAL A 498 -12.61 -2.54 -9.70
CA VAL A 498 -11.71 -1.44 -10.10
C VAL A 498 -10.53 -1.99 -10.88
N TRP A 499 -9.90 -3.07 -10.39
CA TRP A 499 -8.77 -3.70 -11.08
C TRP A 499 -9.13 -4.09 -12.51
N PHE A 500 -10.24 -4.81 -12.71
CA PHE A 500 -10.68 -5.25 -14.03
C PHE A 500 -10.95 -4.06 -14.96
N SER A 501 -11.65 -3.04 -14.45
CA SER A 501 -11.91 -1.80 -15.18
C SER A 501 -10.62 -1.06 -15.55
N PHE A 502 -9.64 -1.04 -14.64
CA PHE A 502 -8.36 -0.38 -14.83
C PHE A 502 -7.46 -1.13 -15.84
N VAL A 503 -7.47 -2.47 -15.83
CA VAL A 503 -6.83 -3.31 -16.86
C VAL A 503 -7.38 -2.98 -18.24
N ILE A 504 -8.71 -3.02 -18.39
CA ILE A 504 -9.38 -2.71 -19.67
C ILE A 504 -9.07 -1.28 -20.11
N GLY A 505 -9.16 -0.30 -19.20
CA GLY A 505 -8.83 1.10 -19.48
C GLY A 505 -7.38 1.28 -19.95
N SER A 506 -6.44 0.57 -19.34
CA SER A 506 -5.02 0.61 -19.71
C SER A 506 -4.77 0.05 -21.11
N LEU A 507 -5.36 -1.10 -21.42
CA LEU A 507 -5.25 -1.74 -22.75
C LEU A 507 -5.98 -0.96 -23.85
N LYS A 508 -7.04 -0.21 -23.52
CA LYS A 508 -7.75 0.65 -24.49
C LYS A 508 -7.03 1.97 -24.77
N THR A 509 -6.43 2.57 -23.73
CA THR A 509 -5.65 3.81 -23.86
C THR A 509 -4.47 3.62 -24.83
N GLU A 510 -3.89 2.42 -24.83
CA GLU A 510 -2.90 1.98 -25.83
C GLU A 510 -3.38 2.20 -27.27
N LYS A 511 -4.59 1.72 -27.62
CA LYS A 511 -5.13 1.73 -28.99
C LYS A 511 -5.44 3.14 -29.51
N LYS A 512 -5.70 4.12 -28.62
CA LYS A 512 -5.97 5.51 -29.02
C LYS A 512 -4.68 6.25 -29.39
N ILE A 513 -3.62 6.04 -28.63
CA ILE A 513 -2.33 6.69 -28.87
C ILE A 513 -1.66 6.10 -30.13
N SER A 514 -1.82 4.80 -30.38
CA SER A 514 -1.28 4.16 -31.60
C SER A 514 -1.97 4.58 -32.90
N LYS A 515 -3.17 5.16 -32.83
CA LYS A 515 -3.91 5.69 -33.99
C LYS A 515 -3.64 7.17 -34.27
N GLN A 516 -2.99 7.88 -33.35
CA GLN A 516 -2.62 9.29 -33.48
C GLN A 516 -1.17 9.51 -33.91
N LYS A 517 -0.39 8.44 -34.00
CA LYS A 517 0.90 8.37 -34.69
C LYS A 517 0.71 7.67 -36.01
#